data_AF-C6WGV2-F1
#
_entry.id   AF-C6WGV2-F1
#
_cell.length_a   1.000
_cell.length_b   1.000
_cell.length_c   1.000
_cell.angle_alpha   90.00
_cell.angle_beta   90.00
_cell.angle_gamma   90.00
#
_symmetry.space_group_name_H-M   'P 1'
#
loop_
_entity.id
_entity.type
_entity.pdbx_description
1 polymer ?
#
loop_
_entity_poly.entity_id
_entity_poly.type
_entity_poly.pdbx_seq_one_letter_code
_entity_poly.pdbx_strand_id
1 'polypeptide(L)'
;MAMTHRTLAAGAAITALFAAAGFAVAAPATTAPSYEEQVRQLTNQERVAGGCPALAWNDKLAAAAKGHNDEMAKTDTLSHTGKDGSNPSQRIDRAGYDWQTIGENVAFGQKTPAEVVKAWMNSPVHKANIMNCAYLDLGVAYAPDKKNRPYWTQNFGTLHGVQAGTAKPTTTTAKPTTTTKPATAATTKPATATKPATAAKPATGASVKPTAPRDEPEPDPE
;
A
#
# COMPACT_ATOMS: atom_id res chain seq x y z
N MET A 1 8.90 59.35 89.69
CA MET A 1 9.63 58.46 88.75
C MET A 1 8.59 57.75 87.91
N ALA A 2 8.51 58.03 86.61
CA ALA A 2 7.66 57.30 85.67
C ALA A 2 8.46 57.14 84.36
N MET A 3 8.67 55.88 83.96
CA MET A 3 9.39 55.47 82.78
C MET A 3 8.51 55.63 81.53
N THR A 4 9.07 56.21 80.47
CA THR A 4 8.45 56.25 79.13
C THR A 4 9.15 55.20 78.26
N HIS A 5 8.43 54.16 77.86
CA HIS A 5 8.91 53.16 76.90
C HIS A 5 8.60 53.58 75.46
N ARG A 6 9.62 53.53 74.59
CA ARG A 6 9.50 53.46 73.13
C ARG A 6 9.30 52.01 72.71
N THR A 7 8.53 51.77 71.65
CA THR A 7 8.83 50.70 70.67
C THR A 7 8.09 50.96 69.36
N LEU A 8 8.83 50.83 68.26
CA LEU A 8 8.37 50.93 66.87
C LEU A 8 7.75 49.61 66.41
N ALA A 9 6.71 49.68 65.59
CA ALA A 9 6.18 48.55 64.83
C ALA A 9 7.01 48.35 63.55
N ALA A 10 7.47 47.13 63.29
CA ALA A 10 8.05 46.72 62.01
C ALA A 10 7.03 45.84 61.26
N GLY A 11 6.57 46.32 60.10
CA GLY A 11 5.74 45.55 59.17
C GLY A 11 6.62 44.67 58.28
N ALA A 12 6.34 43.36 58.24
CA ALA A 12 6.98 42.42 57.32
C ALA A 12 6.21 42.39 55.99
N ALA A 13 6.92 42.66 54.88
CA ALA A 13 6.41 42.47 53.53
C ALA A 13 6.60 41.01 53.09
N ILE A 14 5.53 40.36 52.65
CA ILE A 14 5.56 39.00 52.07
C ILE A 14 5.68 39.15 50.55
N THR A 15 6.84 38.82 50.00
CA THR A 15 7.07 38.72 48.55
C THR A 15 6.69 37.32 48.08
N ALA A 16 5.58 37.17 47.35
CA ALA A 16 5.20 35.91 46.72
C ALA A 16 5.94 35.74 45.38
N LEU A 17 6.84 34.75 45.29
CA LEU A 17 7.37 34.27 44.01
C LEU A 17 6.33 33.33 43.37
N PHE A 18 5.72 33.73 42.27
CA PHE A 18 5.07 32.79 41.35
C PHE A 18 6.13 32.22 40.40
N ALA A 19 6.54 30.97 40.65
CA ALA A 19 7.29 30.20 39.68
C ALA A 19 6.34 29.76 38.55
N ALA A 20 6.48 30.36 37.36
CA ALA A 20 5.80 29.89 36.17
C ALA A 20 6.42 28.56 35.72
N ALA A 21 5.77 27.44 36.04
CA ALA A 21 6.10 26.15 35.47
C ALA A 21 5.68 26.14 33.99
N GLY A 22 6.65 26.33 33.09
CA GLY A 22 6.44 26.21 31.65
C GLY A 22 6.18 24.75 31.28
N PHE A 23 4.94 24.42 30.93
CA PHE A 23 4.64 23.15 30.26
C PHE A 23 5.15 23.24 28.81
N ALA A 24 6.30 22.62 28.55
CA ALA A 24 6.76 22.38 27.19
C ALA A 24 5.83 21.35 26.54
N VAL A 25 4.98 21.80 25.60
CA VAL A 25 4.20 20.89 24.76
C VAL A 25 5.16 20.25 23.77
N ALA A 26 5.44 18.95 23.93
CA ALA A 26 6.25 18.20 22.99
C ALA A 26 5.54 18.15 21.63
N ALA A 27 6.22 18.58 20.56
CA ALA A 27 5.73 18.42 19.20
C ALA A 27 5.60 16.91 18.87
N PRO A 28 4.55 16.48 18.15
CA PRO A 28 4.39 15.08 17.80
C PRO A 28 5.55 14.63 16.90
N ALA A 29 6.21 13.53 17.27
CA ALA A 29 7.22 12.90 16.45
C ALA A 29 6.55 12.34 15.17
N THR A 30 6.96 12.83 14.01
CA THR A 30 6.51 12.28 12.71
C THR A 30 7.23 10.95 12.45
N THR A 31 6.53 9.83 12.62
CA THR A 31 7.02 8.50 12.24
C THR A 31 7.17 8.40 10.72
N ALA A 32 8.24 7.78 10.24
CA ALA A 32 8.42 7.49 8.82
C ALA A 32 7.28 6.59 8.29
N PRO A 33 6.84 6.76 7.02
CA PRO A 33 5.79 5.94 6.45
C PRO A 33 6.21 4.47 6.36
N SER A 34 5.25 3.56 6.49
CA SER A 34 5.49 2.12 6.28
C SER A 34 5.92 1.82 4.83
N TYR A 35 6.44 0.62 4.60
CA TYR A 35 6.81 0.18 3.25
C TYR A 35 5.58 0.09 2.33
N GLU A 36 4.46 -0.38 2.84
CA GLU A 36 3.18 -0.45 2.13
C GLU A 36 2.70 0.94 1.70
N GLU A 37 2.79 1.92 2.59
CA GLU A 37 2.42 3.31 2.30
C GLU A 37 3.35 3.92 1.24
N GLN A 38 4.65 3.66 1.32
CA GLN A 38 5.61 4.09 0.30
C GLN A 38 5.31 3.45 -1.06
N VAL A 39 4.96 2.16 -1.11
CA VAL A 39 4.54 1.48 -2.35
C VAL A 39 3.28 2.14 -2.93
N ARG A 40 2.28 2.47 -2.10
CA ARG A 40 1.08 3.21 -2.54
C ARG A 40 1.46 4.55 -3.17
N GLN A 41 2.31 5.33 -2.50
CA GLN A 41 2.74 6.64 -2.98
C GLN A 41 3.46 6.55 -4.33
N LEU A 42 4.42 5.64 -4.46
CA LEU A 42 5.16 5.41 -5.71
C LEU A 42 4.24 4.90 -6.83
N THR A 43 3.32 3.99 -6.52
CA THR A 43 2.30 3.51 -7.48
C THR A 43 1.44 4.67 -7.98
N ASN A 44 1.01 5.56 -7.07
CA ASN A 44 0.22 6.73 -7.43
C ASN A 44 0.99 7.76 -8.25
N GLN A 45 2.30 7.91 -8.03
CA GLN A 45 3.15 8.75 -8.89
C GLN A 45 3.17 8.23 -10.33
N GLU A 46 3.37 6.92 -10.52
CA GLU A 46 3.33 6.28 -11.84
C GLU A 46 1.95 6.44 -12.50
N ARG A 47 0.87 6.24 -11.73
CA ARG A 47 -0.51 6.36 -12.23
C ARG A 47 -0.85 7.78 -12.67
N VAL A 48 -0.54 8.77 -11.85
CA VAL A 48 -0.79 10.18 -12.18
C VAL A 48 0.03 10.61 -13.39
N ALA A 49 1.29 10.18 -13.48
CA ALA A 49 2.12 10.42 -14.67
C ALA A 49 1.55 9.74 -15.93
N GLY A 50 0.89 8.59 -15.77
CA GLY A 50 0.18 7.86 -16.84
C GLY A 50 -1.25 8.34 -17.12
N GLY A 51 -1.75 9.37 -16.44
CA GLY A 51 -3.10 9.90 -16.63
C GLY A 51 -4.23 9.16 -15.91
N CYS A 52 -3.91 8.19 -15.05
CA CYS A 52 -4.90 7.55 -14.18
C CYS A 52 -5.07 8.30 -12.85
N PRO A 53 -6.27 8.23 -12.23
CA PRO A 53 -6.46 8.71 -10.86
C PRO A 53 -5.56 7.97 -9.87
N ALA A 54 -5.13 8.69 -8.83
CA ALA A 54 -4.47 8.08 -7.68
C ALA A 54 -5.42 7.12 -6.95
N LEU A 55 -4.88 5.99 -6.50
CA LEU A 55 -5.62 4.99 -5.75
C LEU A 55 -5.74 5.41 -4.28
N ALA A 56 -6.94 5.25 -3.73
CA ALA A 56 -7.21 5.35 -2.30
C ALA A 56 -6.77 4.07 -1.58
N TRP A 57 -6.35 4.17 -0.33
CA TRP A 57 -6.08 2.98 0.47
C TRP A 57 -7.38 2.35 0.94
N ASN A 58 -7.45 1.02 0.88
CA ASN A 58 -8.59 0.26 1.37
C ASN A 58 -8.12 -0.87 2.30
N ASP A 59 -8.59 -0.84 3.55
CA ASP A 59 -8.16 -1.78 4.58
C ASP A 59 -8.57 -3.24 4.29
N LYS A 60 -9.66 -3.45 3.55
CA LYS A 60 -10.11 -4.80 3.18
C LYS A 60 -9.20 -5.41 2.12
N LEU A 61 -8.83 -4.63 1.10
CA LEU A 61 -7.81 -5.05 0.12
C LEU A 61 -6.46 -5.29 0.80
N ALA A 62 -6.08 -4.44 1.76
CA ALA A 62 -4.84 -4.60 2.51
C ALA A 62 -4.85 -5.87 3.39
N ALA A 63 -5.98 -6.18 4.03
CA ALA A 63 -6.14 -7.42 4.78
C ALA A 63 -6.01 -8.66 3.89
N ALA A 64 -6.65 -8.66 2.71
CA ALA A 64 -6.51 -9.73 1.73
C ALA A 64 -5.06 -9.88 1.23
N ALA A 65 -4.39 -8.76 0.92
CA ALA A 65 -3.00 -8.74 0.52
C ALA A 65 -2.09 -9.30 1.62
N LYS A 66 -2.31 -8.89 2.87
CA LYS A 66 -1.53 -9.32 4.03
C LYS A 66 -1.63 -10.82 4.27
N GLY A 67 -2.86 -11.36 4.27
CA GLY A 67 -3.07 -12.79 4.46
C GLY A 67 -2.31 -13.63 3.43
N HIS A 68 -2.39 -13.24 2.16
CA HIS A 68 -1.67 -13.93 1.08
C HIS A 68 -0.15 -13.76 1.17
N ASN A 69 0.30 -12.54 1.43
CA ASN A 69 1.72 -12.21 1.52
C ASN A 69 2.42 -12.94 2.66
N ASP A 70 1.79 -12.98 3.83
CA ASP A 70 2.30 -13.69 5.00
C ASP A 70 2.39 -15.20 4.73
N GLU A 71 1.41 -15.79 4.06
CA GLU A 71 1.45 -17.20 3.70
C GLU A 71 2.58 -17.49 2.71
N MET A 72 2.71 -16.69 1.64
CA MET A 72 3.83 -16.80 0.69
C MET A 72 5.20 -16.72 1.39
N ALA A 73 5.37 -15.77 2.32
CA ALA A 73 6.58 -15.61 3.10
C ALA A 73 6.84 -16.80 4.05
N LYS A 74 5.78 -17.40 4.62
CA LYS A 74 5.90 -18.59 5.49
C LYS A 74 6.24 -19.85 4.71
N THR A 75 5.68 -20.02 3.51
CA THR A 75 5.82 -21.24 2.70
C THR A 75 6.94 -21.20 1.68
N ASP A 76 7.64 -20.07 1.54
CA ASP A 76 8.70 -19.86 0.55
C ASP A 76 8.21 -20.08 -0.90
N THR A 77 7.04 -19.54 -1.21
CA THR A 77 6.38 -19.69 -2.51
C THR A 77 5.95 -18.35 -3.07
N LEU A 78 6.19 -18.11 -4.37
CA LEU A 78 5.60 -16.98 -5.11
C LEU A 78 4.47 -17.49 -6.00
N SER A 79 3.23 -17.13 -5.71
CA SER A 79 2.05 -17.62 -6.43
C SER A 79 0.89 -16.65 -6.27
N HIS A 80 0.01 -16.56 -7.26
CA HIS A 80 -1.30 -15.90 -7.11
C HIS A 80 -2.34 -16.81 -6.41
N THR A 81 -2.08 -18.12 -6.36
CA THR A 81 -2.94 -19.11 -5.71
C THR A 81 -2.47 -19.32 -4.28
N GLY A 82 -3.39 -19.15 -3.32
CA GLY A 82 -3.16 -19.42 -1.91
C GLY A 82 -2.98 -20.92 -1.64
N LYS A 83 -2.39 -21.25 -0.49
CA LYS A 83 -2.16 -22.64 -0.08
C LYS A 83 -3.45 -23.47 0.02
N ASP A 84 -4.56 -22.82 0.35
CA ASP A 84 -5.91 -23.40 0.39
C ASP A 84 -6.55 -23.55 -1.01
N GLY A 85 -5.81 -23.25 -2.09
CA GLY A 85 -6.32 -23.23 -3.45
C GLY A 85 -7.05 -21.94 -3.82
N SER A 86 -7.14 -20.96 -2.92
CA SER A 86 -7.87 -19.72 -3.20
C SER A 86 -7.18 -18.86 -4.25
N ASN A 87 -7.95 -18.26 -5.14
CA ASN A 87 -7.49 -17.23 -6.06
C ASN A 87 -7.60 -15.82 -5.40
N PRO A 88 -7.11 -14.75 -6.05
CA PRO A 88 -7.18 -13.40 -5.49
C PRO A 88 -8.62 -12.92 -5.20
N SER A 89 -9.58 -13.24 -6.07
CA SER A 89 -10.98 -12.81 -5.88
C SER A 89 -11.57 -13.40 -4.62
N GLN A 90 -11.40 -14.70 -4.39
CA GLN A 90 -11.88 -15.38 -3.19
C GLN A 90 -11.25 -14.83 -1.91
N ARG A 91 -9.97 -14.44 -1.96
CA ARG A 91 -9.31 -13.79 -0.81
C ARG A 91 -9.89 -12.39 -0.53
N ILE A 92 -10.16 -11.63 -1.58
CA ILE A 92 -10.74 -10.29 -1.50
C ILE A 92 -12.21 -10.36 -1.02
N ASP A 93 -12.98 -11.34 -1.49
CA ASP A 93 -14.35 -11.62 -1.03
C ASP A 93 -14.38 -11.96 0.46
N ARG A 94 -13.45 -12.82 0.92
CA ARG A 94 -13.32 -13.17 2.35
C ARG A 94 -12.94 -11.99 3.23
N ALA A 95 -12.21 -11.01 2.69
CA ALA A 95 -11.95 -9.75 3.37
C ALA A 95 -13.14 -8.78 3.35
N GLY A 96 -14.23 -9.13 2.66
CA GLY A 96 -15.49 -8.40 2.61
C GLY A 96 -15.45 -7.15 1.73
N TYR A 97 -14.52 -7.05 0.78
CA TYR A 97 -14.47 -5.96 -0.19
C TYR A 97 -15.45 -6.30 -1.33
N ASP A 98 -16.51 -5.51 -1.49
CA ASP A 98 -17.56 -5.76 -2.49
C ASP A 98 -17.20 -5.07 -3.80
N TRP A 99 -16.70 -5.84 -4.78
CA TRP A 99 -15.95 -5.30 -5.91
C TRP A 99 -16.66 -5.48 -7.26
N GLN A 100 -16.52 -4.46 -8.11
CA GLN A 100 -16.85 -4.53 -9.53
C GLN A 100 -15.67 -5.04 -10.37
N THR A 101 -14.45 -4.65 -10.00
CA THR A 101 -13.23 -5.10 -10.66
C THR A 101 -12.08 -5.16 -9.65
N ILE A 102 -11.15 -6.09 -9.84
CA ILE A 102 -9.99 -6.33 -8.98
C ILE A 102 -8.77 -6.74 -9.80
N GLY A 103 -7.59 -6.58 -9.23
CA GLY A 103 -6.33 -7.10 -9.76
C GLY A 103 -5.33 -7.39 -8.65
N GLU A 104 -4.32 -8.20 -8.94
CA GLU A 104 -3.24 -8.51 -8.00
C GLU A 104 -1.87 -8.49 -8.70
N ASN A 105 -0.90 -7.87 -8.05
CA ASN A 105 0.52 -8.03 -8.34
C ASN A 105 1.20 -8.69 -7.13
N VAL A 106 2.08 -9.65 -7.39
CA VAL A 106 2.95 -10.25 -6.35
C VAL A 106 4.41 -10.08 -6.76
N ALA A 107 5.31 -10.05 -5.77
CA ALA A 107 6.74 -9.97 -6.01
C ALA A 107 7.56 -10.56 -4.86
N PHE A 108 8.80 -10.93 -5.18
CA PHE A 108 9.74 -11.53 -4.25
C PHE A 108 11.16 -11.02 -4.54
N GLY A 109 11.89 -10.69 -3.47
CA GLY A 109 13.32 -10.38 -3.48
C GLY A 109 13.67 -8.90 -3.62
N GLN A 110 12.72 -8.03 -3.97
CA GLN A 110 12.96 -6.57 -4.03
C GLN A 110 13.03 -6.00 -2.61
N LYS A 111 14.14 -5.34 -2.28
CA LYS A 111 14.48 -4.96 -0.90
C LYS A 111 13.77 -3.71 -0.43
N THR A 112 13.29 -2.89 -1.37
CA THR A 112 12.71 -1.58 -1.07
C THR A 112 11.41 -1.35 -1.83
N PRO A 113 10.53 -0.45 -1.33
CA PRO A 113 9.34 0.01 -2.06
C PRO A 113 9.65 0.49 -3.49
N ALA A 114 10.74 1.24 -3.67
CA ALA A 114 11.16 1.73 -4.97
C ALA A 114 11.58 0.59 -5.92
N GLU A 115 12.31 -0.41 -5.40
CA GLU A 115 12.70 -1.57 -6.20
C GLU A 115 11.50 -2.38 -6.68
N VAL A 116 10.51 -2.62 -5.81
CA VAL A 116 9.33 -3.43 -6.18
C VAL A 116 8.41 -2.72 -7.17
N VAL A 117 8.14 -1.43 -6.97
CA VAL A 117 7.32 -0.66 -7.94
C VAL A 117 8.02 -0.58 -9.28
N LYS A 118 9.34 -0.33 -9.31
CA LYS A 118 10.12 -0.36 -10.54
C LYS A 118 10.08 -1.74 -11.22
N ALA A 119 10.17 -2.83 -10.45
CA ALA A 119 10.09 -4.19 -10.99
C ALA A 119 8.72 -4.47 -11.62
N TRP A 120 7.62 -4.08 -10.98
CA TRP A 120 6.28 -4.19 -11.55
C TRP A 120 6.10 -3.33 -12.80
N MET A 121 6.59 -2.08 -12.80
CA MET A 121 6.51 -1.19 -13.96
C MET A 121 7.32 -1.68 -15.18
N ASN A 122 8.39 -2.45 -14.95
CA ASN A 122 9.17 -3.08 -16.01
C ASN A 122 8.56 -4.40 -16.53
N SER A 123 7.52 -4.93 -15.89
CA SER A 123 6.79 -6.11 -16.34
C SER A 123 5.51 -5.68 -17.06
N PRO A 124 5.30 -6.03 -18.34
CA PRO A 124 4.10 -5.64 -19.07
C PRO A 124 2.79 -6.04 -18.35
N VAL A 125 2.75 -7.24 -17.77
CA VAL A 125 1.55 -7.75 -17.07
C VAL A 125 1.29 -6.99 -15.77
N HIS A 126 2.32 -6.76 -14.94
CA HIS A 126 2.13 -6.04 -13.67
C HIS A 126 1.86 -4.55 -13.89
N LYS A 127 2.52 -3.95 -14.88
CA LYS A 127 2.26 -2.58 -15.32
C LYS A 127 0.82 -2.40 -15.80
N ALA A 128 0.26 -3.39 -16.51
CA ALA A 128 -1.13 -3.32 -16.96
C ALA A 128 -2.11 -3.20 -15.77
N ASN A 129 -1.85 -3.89 -14.65
CA ASN A 129 -2.63 -3.70 -13.42
C ASN A 129 -2.45 -2.29 -12.84
N ILE A 130 -1.20 -1.83 -12.67
CA ILE A 130 -0.93 -0.49 -12.11
C ILE A 130 -1.59 0.60 -12.96
N MET A 131 -1.56 0.48 -14.29
CA MET A 131 -2.08 1.47 -15.24
C MET A 131 -3.54 1.26 -15.64
N ASN A 132 -4.24 0.32 -15.00
CA ASN A 132 -5.66 0.18 -15.20
C ASN A 132 -6.40 1.30 -14.45
N CYS A 133 -6.85 2.33 -15.18
CA CYS A 133 -7.56 3.47 -14.59
C CYS A 133 -8.95 3.10 -14.05
N ALA A 134 -9.45 1.89 -14.30
CA ALA A 134 -10.70 1.41 -13.71
C ALA A 134 -10.57 1.09 -12.21
N TYR A 135 -9.35 0.88 -11.70
CA TYR A 135 -9.12 0.72 -10.26
C TYR A 135 -9.09 2.07 -9.55
N LEU A 136 -9.73 2.12 -8.38
CA LEU A 136 -9.82 3.30 -7.51
C LEU A 136 -9.24 3.07 -6.12
N ASP A 137 -9.15 1.81 -5.68
CA ASP A 137 -8.65 1.40 -4.38
C ASP A 137 -7.40 0.52 -4.49
N LEU A 138 -6.60 0.53 -3.43
CA LEU A 138 -5.38 -0.25 -3.28
C LEU A 138 -5.24 -0.78 -1.84
N GLY A 139 -4.79 -2.03 -1.73
CA GLY A 139 -4.18 -2.58 -0.53
C GLY A 139 -2.79 -3.14 -0.85
N VAL A 140 -1.83 -2.93 0.04
CA VAL A 140 -0.47 -3.44 -0.13
C VAL A 140 -0.06 -4.19 1.14
N ALA A 141 0.74 -5.24 0.99
CA ALA A 141 1.38 -5.92 2.09
C ALA A 141 2.85 -6.19 1.81
N TYR A 142 3.67 -6.08 2.86
CA TYR A 142 5.07 -6.44 2.89
C TYR A 142 5.33 -7.41 4.06
N ALA A 143 6.12 -8.46 3.80
CA ALA A 143 6.62 -9.33 4.86
C ALA A 143 7.92 -10.00 4.40
N PRO A 144 8.98 -10.01 5.21
CA PRO A 144 10.12 -10.86 4.98
C PRO A 144 9.82 -12.30 5.40
N ASP A 145 10.43 -13.27 4.71
CA ASP A 145 10.50 -14.65 5.20
C ASP A 145 11.53 -14.82 6.33
N LYS A 146 11.69 -16.06 6.82
CA LYS A 146 12.67 -16.41 7.87
C LYS A 146 14.14 -16.14 7.50
N LYS A 147 14.44 -15.93 6.22
CA LYS A 147 15.78 -15.63 5.69
C LYS A 147 15.92 -14.13 5.34
N ASN A 148 15.00 -13.28 5.82
CA ASN A 148 14.93 -11.85 5.50
C ASN A 148 14.77 -11.56 3.99
N ARG A 149 14.18 -12.49 3.22
CA ARG A 149 13.86 -12.26 1.81
C ARG A 149 12.46 -11.66 1.72
N PRO A 150 12.31 -10.48 1.10
CA PRO A 150 11.05 -9.74 1.10
C PRO A 150 10.03 -10.32 0.12
N TYR A 151 8.78 -10.41 0.57
CA TYR A 151 7.60 -10.70 -0.23
C TYR A 151 6.69 -9.47 -0.26
N TRP A 152 6.05 -9.25 -1.41
CA TRP A 152 5.14 -8.14 -1.66
C TRP A 152 3.87 -8.61 -2.33
N THR A 153 2.74 -8.07 -1.89
CA THR A 153 1.44 -8.24 -2.55
C THR A 153 0.76 -6.89 -2.69
N GLN A 154 0.20 -6.61 -3.86
CA GLN A 154 -0.51 -5.39 -4.18
C GLN A 154 -1.86 -5.76 -4.81
N ASN A 155 -2.93 -5.51 -4.08
CA ASN A 155 -4.30 -5.76 -4.51
C ASN A 155 -4.98 -4.46 -4.90
N PHE A 156 -5.59 -4.45 -6.08
CA PHE A 156 -6.34 -3.33 -6.62
C PHE A 156 -7.83 -3.65 -6.60
N GLY A 157 -8.66 -2.61 -6.54
CA GLY A 157 -10.10 -2.80 -6.65
C GLY A 157 -10.86 -1.53 -7.02
N THR A 158 -12.11 -1.72 -7.39
CA THR A 158 -13.15 -0.69 -7.36
C THR A 158 -14.44 -1.30 -6.83
N LEU A 159 -15.09 -0.62 -5.89
CA LEU A 159 -16.35 -1.05 -5.31
C LEU A 159 -17.49 -1.05 -6.34
N HIS A 160 -18.49 -1.89 -6.14
CA HIS A 160 -19.73 -1.82 -6.91
C HIS A 160 -20.39 -0.44 -6.82
N GLY A 161 -20.87 0.07 -7.97
CA GLY A 161 -21.59 1.34 -8.04
C GLY A 161 -20.72 2.60 -7.94
N VAL A 162 -19.39 2.46 -7.83
CA VAL A 162 -18.44 3.59 -7.85
C VAL A 162 -17.85 3.72 -9.24
N GLN A 163 -17.79 4.95 -9.78
CA GLN A 163 -17.16 5.26 -11.06
C GLN A 163 -16.01 6.24 -10.84
N ALA A 164 -14.98 6.13 -11.69
CA ALA A 164 -13.87 7.07 -11.71
C ALA A 164 -14.40 8.47 -12.08
N GLY A 165 -14.67 9.29 -11.07
CA GLY A 165 -15.31 10.61 -11.22
C GLY A 165 -16.29 10.97 -10.09
N THR A 166 -16.78 10.00 -9.32
CA THR A 166 -17.66 10.22 -8.16
C THR A 166 -16.99 9.96 -6.81
N ALA A 167 -15.77 9.39 -6.81
CA ALA A 167 -14.99 9.17 -5.61
C ALA A 167 -14.53 10.51 -5.03
N LYS A 168 -15.28 11.00 -4.03
CA LYS A 168 -14.82 12.08 -3.15
C LYS A 168 -13.51 11.64 -2.51
N PRO A 169 -12.44 12.47 -2.50
CA PRO A 169 -11.28 12.19 -1.69
C PRO A 169 -11.75 12.10 -0.23
N THR A 170 -11.69 10.92 0.39
CA THR A 170 -11.60 10.83 1.84
C THR A 170 -10.22 11.35 2.21
N THR A 171 -10.12 12.68 2.28
CA THR A 171 -9.03 13.40 2.91
C THR A 171 -9.06 13.07 4.40
N THR A 172 -8.27 12.09 4.82
CA THR A 172 -7.54 12.27 6.07
C THR A 172 -6.50 13.34 5.79
N THR A 173 -6.77 14.55 6.28
CA THR A 173 -5.96 15.75 6.11
C THR A 173 -4.51 15.51 6.56
N ALA A 174 -3.61 15.30 5.61
CA ALA A 174 -2.20 15.63 5.74
C ALA A 174 -1.89 16.72 4.72
N LYS A 175 -1.66 17.93 5.23
CA LYS A 175 -1.36 19.15 4.48
C LYS A 175 -0.14 18.93 3.54
N PRO A 176 -0.17 19.40 2.29
CA PRO A 176 1.01 19.36 1.43
C PRO A 176 2.02 20.41 1.91
N THR A 177 3.15 19.94 2.45
CA THR A 177 4.35 20.76 2.58
C THR A 177 5.18 20.64 1.31
N THR A 178 5.21 21.73 0.56
CA THR A 178 6.25 22.04 -0.43
C THR A 178 7.63 21.82 0.19
N THR A 179 8.43 20.93 -0.38
CA THR A 179 9.86 20.86 -0.08
C THR A 179 10.65 21.06 -1.36
N THR A 180 11.38 22.16 -1.32
CA THR A 180 12.45 22.62 -2.19
C THR A 180 13.49 21.54 -2.44
N LYS A 181 13.90 21.41 -3.70
CA LYS A 181 15.07 20.68 -4.18
C LYS A 181 16.37 21.22 -3.56
N PRO A 182 17.30 20.36 -3.16
CA PRO A 182 18.74 20.64 -3.34
C PRO A 182 19.38 19.76 -4.43
N ALA A 183 20.27 20.38 -5.21
CA ALA A 183 21.23 19.76 -6.14
C ALA A 183 22.44 19.19 -5.35
N THR A 184 23.42 18.38 -5.81
CA THR A 184 23.98 18.01 -7.14
C THR A 184 24.99 16.84 -6.95
N ALA A 185 25.47 16.27 -8.07
CA ALA A 185 26.74 15.52 -8.32
C ALA A 185 26.76 14.00 -8.04
N ALA A 186 26.74 13.14 -9.08
CA ALA A 186 27.88 12.60 -9.87
C ALA A 186 28.59 11.44 -9.13
N THR A 187 28.98 10.28 -9.66
CA THR A 187 29.21 9.71 -11.01
C THR A 187 29.29 8.18 -10.79
N THR A 188 28.81 7.30 -11.67
CA THR A 188 29.64 6.45 -12.57
C THR A 188 28.74 5.44 -13.31
N LYS A 189 29.12 5.09 -14.54
CA LYS A 189 28.51 4.14 -15.50
C LYS A 189 29.60 3.10 -15.85
N PRO A 190 29.34 1.92 -16.46
CA PRO A 190 28.26 0.92 -16.33
C PRO A 190 28.78 -0.45 -15.86
N ALA A 191 27.96 -1.24 -15.15
CA ALA A 191 28.18 -2.69 -15.06
C ALA A 191 27.33 -3.41 -16.11
N THR A 192 28.02 -4.23 -16.90
CA THR A 192 27.58 -5.01 -18.05
C THR A 192 26.46 -5.98 -17.68
N ALA A 193 25.30 -5.83 -18.33
CA ALA A 193 24.22 -6.80 -18.25
C ALA A 193 24.50 -7.96 -19.19
N THR A 194 24.85 -9.12 -18.63
CA THR A 194 24.72 -10.42 -19.29
C THR A 194 23.34 -11.00 -18.97
N LYS A 195 22.53 -11.22 -20.00
CA LYS A 195 21.32 -12.08 -20.04
C LYS A 195 21.35 -12.77 -21.42
N PRO A 196 20.85 -14.01 -21.66
CA PRO A 196 19.85 -14.74 -20.86
C PRO A 196 20.15 -16.19 -20.46
N ALA A 197 19.64 -16.54 -19.27
CA ALA A 197 19.12 -17.88 -19.00
C ALA A 197 17.83 -18.11 -19.80
N THR A 198 17.72 -19.35 -20.23
CA THR A 198 16.86 -19.96 -21.24
C THR A 198 15.36 -19.93 -20.93
N ALA A 199 14.60 -19.93 -22.02
CA ALA A 199 13.16 -19.96 -22.08
C ALA A 199 12.56 -21.26 -21.53
N ALA A 200 11.47 -21.14 -20.77
CA ALA A 200 10.44 -22.18 -20.68
C ALA A 200 9.22 -21.68 -21.47
N LYS A 201 8.86 -22.44 -22.51
CA LYS A 201 7.75 -22.23 -23.45
C LYS A 201 6.38 -22.39 -22.75
N PRO A 202 5.29 -21.78 -23.26
CA PRO A 202 3.99 -21.77 -22.61
C PRO A 202 3.25 -23.10 -22.73
N ALA A 203 2.56 -23.49 -21.67
CA ALA A 203 1.47 -24.45 -21.74
C ALA A 203 0.24 -23.76 -22.34
N THR A 204 -0.27 -24.35 -23.42
CA THR A 204 -1.47 -23.98 -24.15
C THR A 204 -2.72 -24.11 -23.29
N GLY A 205 -3.33 -22.98 -22.93
CA GLY A 205 -4.71 -22.92 -22.42
C GLY A 205 -5.67 -22.79 -23.59
N ALA A 206 -6.35 -23.89 -23.92
CA ALA A 206 -7.41 -23.93 -24.91
C ALA A 206 -8.58 -23.03 -24.49
N SER A 207 -9.07 -22.24 -25.43
CA SER A 207 -10.36 -21.56 -25.35
C SER A 207 -11.47 -22.60 -25.31
N VAL A 208 -12.24 -22.65 -24.21
CA VAL A 208 -13.53 -23.35 -24.21
C VAL A 208 -14.60 -22.32 -24.57
N LYS A 209 -15.12 -22.45 -25.79
CA LYS A 209 -16.32 -21.79 -26.30
C LYS A 209 -17.55 -22.45 -25.65
N PRO A 210 -18.63 -21.71 -25.33
CA PRO A 210 -19.88 -22.32 -24.89
C PRO A 210 -20.54 -23.04 -26.08
N THR A 211 -20.82 -24.33 -25.92
CA THR A 211 -21.70 -25.11 -26.80
C THR A 211 -23.14 -25.02 -26.30
N ALA A 212 -24.02 -24.62 -27.21
CA ALA A 212 -25.48 -24.68 -27.10
C ALA A 212 -25.99 -26.12 -26.86
N PRO A 213 -27.21 -26.31 -26.35
CA PRO A 213 -27.77 -27.65 -26.12
C PRO A 213 -28.00 -28.39 -27.44
N ARG A 214 -27.71 -29.68 -27.44
CA ARG A 214 -27.87 -30.62 -28.55
C ARG A 214 -29.30 -31.17 -28.53
N ASP A 215 -30.01 -30.97 -29.61
CA ASP A 215 -31.30 -31.58 -29.91
C ASP A 215 -31.24 -33.12 -29.82
N GLU A 216 -32.29 -33.70 -29.23
CA GLU A 216 -32.60 -35.13 -29.21
C GLU A 216 -32.86 -35.65 -30.64
N PRO A 217 -32.55 -36.92 -30.96
CA PRO A 217 -32.95 -37.50 -32.24
C PRO A 217 -34.41 -38.00 -32.20
N GLU A 218 -35.23 -37.50 -33.13
CA GLU A 218 -36.51 -38.14 -33.51
C GLU A 218 -36.27 -39.55 -34.12
N PRO A 219 -37.24 -40.46 -34.01
CA PRO A 219 -37.10 -41.86 -34.45
C PRO A 219 -37.35 -42.04 -35.96
N ASP A 220 -36.52 -42.87 -36.61
CA ASP A 220 -36.75 -43.29 -38.01
C ASP A 220 -37.89 -44.34 -38.11
N PRO A 221 -38.72 -44.29 -39.18
CA PRO A 221 -39.82 -45.21 -39.40
C PRO A 221 -39.43 -46.48 -40.20
N GLU A 222 -40.06 -47.59 -39.79
CA GLU A 222 -40.21 -48.93 -40.40
C GLU A 222 -39.00 -49.86 -40.58
#